data_AF-A0A961TKP7-F1
#
_entry.id   AF-A0A961TKP7-F1
#
_cell.length_a   1.000
_cell.length_b   1.000
_cell.length_c   1.000
_cell.angle_alpha   90.00
_cell.angle_beta   90.00
_cell.angle_gamma   90.00
#
_symmetry.space_group_name_H-M   'P 1'
#
loop_
_entity.id
_entity.type
_entity.pdbx_description
1 polymer ?
#
loop_
_entity_poly.entity_id
_entity_poly.type
_entity_poly.pdbx_seq_one_letter_code
_entity_poly.pdbx_strand_id
1 'polypeptide(L)'
;SGVFFGYDFITITKEERDEPGFEWAHVKPAILGAIMEHFMSDEPVMTGDAAQPDSGEEFFEAGDEKIVDTIKELLETRVRPAVAQDGGDITFRGFKEGTVYLHMRGACSGCPSSTATLKYGIQNLLRHFIPEVQEVEAI
;
A
#
# COMPACT_ATOMS: atom_id res chain seq x y z
N SER A 1 -4.28 14.65 4.65
CA SER A 1 -5.42 13.99 4.01
C SER A 1 -4.94 13.43 2.69
N GLY A 2 -5.52 12.34 2.19
CA GLY A 2 -5.07 11.71 0.94
C GLY A 2 -6.16 10.85 0.31
N VAL A 3 -6.03 10.61 -1.00
CA VAL A 3 -6.86 9.69 -1.77
C VAL A 3 -5.95 8.68 -2.43
N PHE A 4 -6.23 7.40 -2.24
CA PHE A 4 -5.53 6.29 -2.86
C PHE A 4 -6.51 5.48 -3.70
N PHE A 5 -6.17 5.26 -4.96
CA PHE A 5 -6.93 4.43 -5.88
C PHE A 5 -6.33 3.02 -5.88
N GLY A 6 -7.07 2.08 -5.33
CA GLY A 6 -6.83 0.65 -5.52
C GLY A 6 -7.37 0.18 -6.87
N TYR A 7 -7.26 -1.12 -7.13
CA TYR A 7 -7.76 -1.71 -8.37
C TYR A 7 -9.29 -1.63 -8.47
N ASP A 8 -9.99 -1.89 -7.37
CA ASP A 8 -11.46 -1.92 -7.28
C ASP A 8 -12.01 -1.16 -6.07
N PHE A 9 -11.17 -0.37 -5.39
CA PHE A 9 -11.56 0.44 -4.23
C PHE A 9 -10.89 1.81 -4.25
N ILE A 10 -11.44 2.75 -3.47
CA ILE A 10 -10.86 4.06 -3.21
C ILE A 10 -10.71 4.20 -1.70
N THR A 11 -9.49 4.45 -1.24
CA THR A 11 -9.20 4.77 0.17
C THR A 11 -9.08 6.27 0.34
N ILE A 12 -9.81 6.81 1.30
CA ILE A 12 -9.79 8.24 1.62
C ILE A 12 -9.31 8.41 3.05
N THR A 13 -8.15 9.04 3.20
CA THR A 13 -7.56 9.35 4.50
C THR A 13 -7.90 10.79 4.85
N LYS A 14 -8.66 10.97 5.92
CA LYS A 14 -8.99 12.27 6.48
C LYS A 14 -7.99 12.60 7.59
N GLU A 15 -7.34 13.75 7.55
CA GLU A 15 -6.62 14.28 8.73
C GLU A 15 -7.61 14.46 9.88
N GLU A 16 -7.20 14.04 11.07
CA GLU A 16 -7.89 14.46 12.29
C GLU A 16 -7.68 15.96 12.46
N ARG A 17 -8.79 16.69 12.44
CA ARG A 17 -8.86 18.09 12.80
C ARG A 17 -9.94 18.20 13.85
N ASP A 18 -9.59 18.69 15.02
CA ASP A 18 -10.52 18.94 16.12
C ASP A 18 -11.36 20.20 15.84
N GLU A 19 -11.91 20.32 14.62
CA GLU A 19 -12.75 21.43 14.19
C GLU A 19 -14.21 20.96 14.11
N PRO A 20 -15.16 21.64 14.79
CA PRO A 20 -16.56 21.28 14.74
C PRO A 20 -17.08 21.43 13.29
N GLY A 21 -17.47 20.30 12.69
CA GLY A 21 -17.96 20.23 11.31
C GLY A 21 -17.14 19.33 10.39
N PHE A 22 -15.90 18.98 10.75
CA PHE A 22 -15.03 18.10 9.94
C PHE A 22 -15.21 16.60 10.25
N GLU A 23 -16.46 16.21 10.47
CA GLU A 23 -16.88 14.84 10.77
C GLU A 23 -17.17 14.04 9.50
N TRP A 24 -16.95 12.73 9.53
CA TRP A 24 -17.23 11.85 8.40
C TRP A 24 -18.68 11.96 7.90
N ALA A 25 -19.64 12.20 8.81
CA ALA A 25 -21.04 12.40 8.47
C ALA A 25 -21.28 13.57 7.49
N HIS A 26 -20.44 14.62 7.54
CA HIS A 26 -20.58 15.79 6.67
C HIS A 26 -19.77 15.66 5.38
N VAL A 27 -18.62 14.99 5.41
CA VAL A 27 -17.73 14.87 4.24
C VAL A 27 -18.18 13.75 3.30
N LYS A 28 -18.79 12.68 3.84
CA LYS A 28 -19.20 11.49 3.06
C LYS A 28 -20.15 11.81 1.89
N PRO A 29 -21.20 12.66 2.02
CA PRO A 29 -22.07 13.01 0.90
C PRO A 29 -21.33 13.71 -0.26
N ALA A 30 -20.40 14.62 0.05
CA ALA A 30 -19.63 15.34 -0.96
C ALA A 30 -18.67 14.41 -1.73
N ILE A 31 -17.99 13.50 -1.01
CA ILE A 31 -17.14 12.47 -1.60
C ILE A 31 -17.93 11.59 -2.57
N LEU A 32 -19.07 11.07 -2.13
CA LEU A 32 -19.90 10.20 -2.96
C LEU A 32 -20.45 10.95 -4.18
N GLY A 33 -20.82 12.21 -4.03
CA GLY A 33 -21.22 13.09 -5.13
C GLY A 33 -20.13 13.21 -6.19
N ALA A 34 -18.90 13.51 -5.79
CA ALA A 34 -17.77 13.62 -6.71
C ALA A 34 -17.46 12.30 -7.45
N ILE A 35 -17.53 11.16 -6.75
CA ILE A 35 -17.33 9.83 -7.36
C ILE A 35 -18.43 9.55 -8.40
N MET A 36 -19.70 9.83 -8.08
CA MET A 36 -20.81 9.62 -9.00
C MET A 36 -20.74 10.55 -10.21
N GLU A 37 -20.37 11.81 -10.01
CA GLU A 37 -20.17 12.78 -11.10
C GLU A 37 -19.09 12.30 -12.08
N HIS A 38 -17.97 11.78 -11.57
CA HIS A 38 -16.92 11.21 -12.41
C HIS A 38 -17.38 9.97 -13.19
N PHE A 39 -18.14 9.06 -12.56
CA PHE A 39 -18.73 7.92 -13.28
C PHE A 39 -19.69 8.33 -14.40
N MET A 40 -20.23 9.56 -14.36
CA MET A 40 -21.11 10.11 -15.38
C MET A 40 -20.37 10.96 -16.42
N SER A 41 -19.10 11.32 -16.20
CA SER A 41 -18.37 12.24 -17.07
C SER A 41 -17.63 11.58 -18.23
N ASP A 42 -17.47 10.25 -18.21
CA ASP A 42 -16.62 9.48 -19.15
C ASP A 42 -15.15 9.96 -19.22
N GLU A 43 -14.71 10.77 -18.25
CA GLU A 43 -13.34 11.23 -18.17
C GLU A 43 -12.41 10.13 -17.63
N PRO A 44 -11.12 10.13 -18.02
CA PRO A 44 -10.16 9.22 -17.42
C PRO A 44 -9.99 9.49 -15.92
N VAL A 45 -9.89 8.41 -15.13
CA VAL A 45 -9.71 8.47 -13.66
C VAL A 45 -8.46 9.29 -13.26
N MET A 46 -7.41 9.27 -14.09
CA MET A 46 -6.16 9.96 -13.85
C MET A 46 -5.79 10.82 -15.07
N THR A 47 -5.53 12.11 -14.86
CA THR A 47 -5.02 13.02 -15.89
C THR A 47 -3.50 13.13 -15.79
N GLY A 48 -2.77 12.59 -16.79
CA GLY A 48 -1.30 12.52 -16.83
C GLY A 48 -0.82 11.10 -17.11
N ASP A 49 0.50 10.88 -17.20
CA ASP A 49 1.05 9.53 -17.04
C ASP A 49 0.62 9.06 -15.64
N ALA A 50 -0.37 8.15 -15.60
CA ALA A 50 -0.82 7.51 -14.37
C ALA A 50 0.43 7.11 -13.61
N ALA A 51 0.64 7.70 -12.43
CA ALA A 51 1.88 7.59 -11.68
C ALA A 51 2.36 6.14 -11.74
N GLN A 52 3.37 5.91 -12.58
CA GLN A 52 3.97 4.60 -12.78
C GLN A 52 4.26 4.11 -11.36
N PRO A 53 3.88 2.88 -10.99
CA PRO A 53 3.94 2.44 -9.61
C PRO A 53 5.36 2.70 -9.13
N ASP A 54 5.55 3.76 -8.33
CA ASP A 54 6.86 4.29 -7.87
C ASP A 54 7.94 3.24 -8.09
N SER A 55 8.54 3.30 -9.27
CA SER A 55 9.52 2.33 -9.74
C SER A 55 10.88 2.92 -9.47
N GLY A 56 11.05 3.59 -8.33
CA GLY A 56 12.38 3.79 -7.80
C GLY A 56 13.07 2.43 -7.83
N GLU A 57 14.29 2.42 -8.37
CA GLU A 57 15.00 1.19 -8.70
C GLU A 57 14.93 0.21 -7.54
N GLU A 58 14.38 -0.98 -7.81
CA GLU A 58 14.49 -2.08 -6.88
C GLU A 58 15.98 -2.37 -6.67
N PHE A 59 16.37 -2.64 -5.43
CA PHE A 59 17.76 -2.95 -5.11
C PHE A 59 17.87 -4.31 -4.44
N PHE A 60 18.76 -5.14 -4.98
CA PHE A 60 19.14 -6.44 -4.41
C PHE A 60 20.44 -6.92 -5.06
N GLU A 61 21.11 -7.88 -4.44
CA GLU A 61 22.33 -8.46 -5.01
C GLU A 61 21.98 -9.44 -6.15
N ALA A 62 22.80 -9.52 -7.20
CA ALA A 62 22.58 -10.43 -8.32
C ALA A 62 22.49 -11.93 -7.91
N GLY A 63 23.00 -12.28 -6.72
CA GLY A 63 22.86 -13.63 -6.16
C GLY A 63 21.47 -13.94 -5.60
N ASP A 64 20.66 -12.91 -5.30
CA ASP A 64 19.41 -13.04 -4.57
C ASP A 64 18.17 -13.07 -5.46
N GLU A 65 18.32 -13.10 -6.79
CA GLU A 65 17.21 -13.06 -7.76
C GLU A 65 16.08 -14.04 -7.41
N LYS A 66 16.42 -15.29 -7.08
CA LYS A 66 15.43 -16.32 -6.71
C LYS A 66 14.72 -16.02 -5.39
N ILE A 67 15.44 -15.45 -4.42
CA ILE A 67 14.87 -15.05 -3.14
C ILE A 67 13.89 -13.90 -3.38
N VAL A 68 14.28 -12.91 -4.17
CA VAL A 68 13.46 -11.76 -4.54
C VAL A 68 12.20 -12.19 -5.30
N ASP A 69 12.31 -13.10 -6.27
CA ASP A 69 11.16 -13.64 -6.99
C ASP A 69 10.17 -14.32 -6.04
N THR A 70 10.68 -15.12 -5.09
CA THR A 70 9.86 -15.79 -4.07
C THR A 70 9.20 -14.78 -3.13
N ILE A 71 9.91 -13.72 -2.70
CA ILE A 71 9.36 -12.63 -1.90
C ILE A 71 8.19 -12.01 -2.67
N LYS A 72 8.42 -11.58 -3.91
CA LYS A 72 7.40 -10.92 -4.74
C LYS A 72 6.18 -11.82 -4.94
N GLU A 73 6.37 -13.10 -5.20
CA GLU A 73 5.28 -14.07 -5.33
C GLU A 73 4.44 -14.16 -4.04
N LEU A 74 5.09 -14.28 -2.87
CA LEU A 74 4.39 -14.32 -1.59
C LEU A 74 3.66 -13.02 -1.28
N LEU A 75 4.26 -11.87 -1.59
CA LEU A 75 3.62 -10.58 -1.43
C LEU A 75 2.36 -10.51 -2.31
N GLU A 76 2.46 -10.85 -3.58
CA GLU A 76 1.35 -10.80 -4.54
C GLU A 76 0.21 -11.76 -4.18
N THR A 77 0.56 -13.01 -3.83
CA THR A 77 -0.44 -14.07 -3.68
C THR A 77 -1.06 -14.14 -2.29
N ARG A 78 -0.41 -13.58 -1.25
CA ARG A 78 -0.87 -13.72 0.14
C ARG A 78 -0.99 -12.42 0.91
N VAL A 79 -0.10 -11.47 0.68
CA VAL A 79 -0.06 -10.25 1.49
C VAL A 79 -0.91 -9.14 0.88
N ARG A 80 -0.70 -8.81 -0.39
CA ARG A 80 -1.45 -7.76 -1.10
C ARG A 80 -2.96 -7.97 -1.05
N PRO A 81 -3.53 -9.19 -1.18
CA PRO A 81 -4.97 -9.38 -1.06
C PRO A 81 -5.53 -8.97 0.31
N ALA A 82 -4.84 -9.31 1.40
CA ALA A 82 -5.26 -8.94 2.75
C ALA A 82 -5.09 -7.43 2.97
N VAL A 83 -4.00 -6.85 2.50
CA VAL A 83 -3.74 -5.40 2.60
C VAL A 83 -4.74 -4.58 1.80
N ALA A 84 -5.13 -5.04 0.61
CA ALA A 84 -6.15 -4.39 -0.22
C ALA A 84 -7.52 -4.38 0.46
N GLN A 85 -7.88 -5.46 1.17
CA GLN A 85 -9.11 -5.51 1.96
C GLN A 85 -9.14 -4.47 3.08
N ASP A 86 -7.97 -4.12 3.63
CA ASP A 86 -7.80 -3.06 4.62
C ASP A 86 -7.64 -1.66 4.00
N GLY A 87 -7.76 -1.54 2.67
CA GLY A 87 -7.67 -0.27 1.94
C GLY A 87 -6.24 0.23 1.71
N GLY A 88 -5.25 -0.65 1.78
CA GLY A 88 -3.85 -0.33 1.49
C GLY A 88 -3.31 -1.03 0.24
N ASP A 89 -2.04 -0.78 -0.03
CA ASP A 89 -1.23 -1.61 -0.94
C ASP A 89 0.22 -1.63 -0.47
N ILE A 90 0.98 -2.64 -0.91
CA ILE A 90 2.42 -2.74 -0.67
C ILE A 90 3.15 -3.09 -1.96
N THR A 91 4.34 -2.54 -2.11
CA THR A 91 5.21 -2.82 -3.26
C THR A 91 6.60 -3.17 -2.76
N PHE A 92 7.22 -4.20 -3.34
CA PHE A 92 8.60 -4.54 -3.07
C PHE A 92 9.53 -3.41 -3.53
N ARG A 93 10.55 -3.09 -2.72
CA ARG A 93 11.55 -2.05 -3.02
C ARG A 93 12.97 -2.57 -2.98
N GLY A 94 13.24 -3.59 -2.20
CA GLY A 94 14.57 -4.18 -2.21
C GLY A 94 14.74 -5.29 -1.21
N PHE A 95 15.84 -6.02 -1.37
CA PHE A 95 16.29 -7.04 -0.45
C PHE A 95 17.80 -6.89 -0.25
N LYS A 96 18.23 -6.74 1.01
CA LYS A 96 19.65 -6.60 1.33
C LYS A 96 19.93 -7.14 2.73
N GLU A 97 20.96 -7.98 2.86
CA GLU A 97 21.45 -8.48 4.16
C GLU A 97 20.32 -9.09 5.02
N GLY A 98 19.38 -9.81 4.39
CA GLY A 98 18.23 -10.41 5.06
C GLY A 98 17.07 -9.44 5.35
N THR A 99 17.17 -8.17 4.97
CA THR A 99 16.10 -7.18 5.17
C THR A 99 15.31 -6.96 3.89
N VAL A 100 13.99 -7.10 3.96
CA VAL A 100 13.04 -6.81 2.87
C VAL A 100 12.52 -5.39 3.05
N TYR A 101 12.69 -4.55 2.04
CA TYR A 101 12.20 -3.18 2.02
C TYR A 101 10.92 -3.10 1.21
N LEU A 102 9.89 -2.52 1.81
CA LEU A 102 8.56 -2.38 1.21
C LEU A 102 8.15 -0.91 1.19
N HIS A 103 7.56 -0.47 0.09
CA HIS A 103 6.81 0.78 0.08
C HIS A 103 5.36 0.48 0.42
N MET A 104 4.81 1.18 1.42
CA MET A 104 3.42 1.00 1.86
C MET A 104 2.56 2.19 1.40
N ARG A 105 1.34 1.90 0.94
CA ARG A 105 0.42 2.91 0.38
C ARG A 105 -0.99 2.77 0.95
N GLY A 106 -1.81 3.80 0.72
CA GLY A 106 -3.20 3.85 1.18
C GLY A 106 -3.28 3.85 2.70
N ALA A 107 -4.15 3.01 3.26
CA ALA A 107 -4.32 2.91 4.72
C ALA A 107 -3.04 2.48 5.46
N CYS A 108 -2.12 1.77 4.79
CA CYS A 108 -0.93 1.18 5.43
C CYS A 108 0.19 2.18 5.75
N SER A 109 0.21 3.35 5.12
CA SER A 109 1.26 4.36 5.34
C SER A 109 0.94 5.36 6.45
N GLY A 110 -0.33 5.48 6.85
CA GLY A 110 -0.81 6.63 7.63
C GLY A 110 -0.95 6.43 9.15
N CYS A 111 -0.85 5.20 9.66
CA CYS A 111 -1.08 4.90 11.07
C CYS A 111 0.09 4.11 11.69
N PRO A 112 0.91 4.73 12.58
CA PRO A 112 2.11 4.09 13.12
C PRO A 112 1.86 2.75 13.82
N SER A 113 0.71 2.59 14.49
CA SER A 113 0.35 1.34 15.16
C SER A 113 0.01 0.23 14.16
N SER A 114 -0.76 0.53 13.10
CA SER A 114 -1.11 -0.43 12.06
C SER A 114 0.10 -0.82 11.20
N THR A 115 1.00 0.13 10.92
CA THR A 115 2.24 -0.14 10.18
C THR A 115 3.12 -1.13 10.93
N ALA A 116 3.27 -0.99 12.25
CA ALA A 116 4.06 -1.92 13.05
C ALA A 116 3.47 -3.34 13.03
N THR A 117 2.17 -3.50 13.32
CA THR A 117 1.52 -4.82 13.32
C THR A 117 1.58 -5.50 11.96
N LEU A 118 1.32 -4.76 10.87
CA LEU A 118 1.38 -5.28 9.51
C LEU A 118 2.81 -5.73 9.16
N LYS A 119 3.82 -4.90 9.46
CA LYS A 119 5.24 -5.23 9.28
C LYS A 119 5.61 -6.55 9.96
N TYR A 120 5.22 -6.74 11.23
CA TYR A 120 5.46 -8.00 11.94
C TYR A 120 4.73 -9.19 11.30
N GLY A 121 3.49 -9.02 10.85
CA GLY A 121 2.74 -10.06 10.14
C GLY A 121 3.44 -10.51 8.86
N ILE A 122 3.88 -9.57 8.03
CA ILE A 122 4.61 -9.83 6.79
C ILE A 122 5.93 -10.51 7.09
N GLN A 123 6.70 -10.00 8.07
CA GLN A 123 7.98 -10.57 8.45
C GLN A 123 7.85 -12.03 8.87
N ASN A 124 6.85 -12.36 9.69
CA ASN A 124 6.63 -13.74 10.14
C ASN A 124 6.25 -14.67 8.99
N LEU A 125 5.43 -14.19 8.04
CA LEU A 125 5.08 -14.95 6.84
C LEU A 125 6.33 -15.20 5.98
N LEU A 126 7.09 -14.15 5.67
CA LEU A 126 8.28 -14.28 4.81
C LEU A 126 9.33 -15.18 5.44
N ARG A 127 9.65 -15.00 6.74
CA ARG A 127 10.58 -15.87 7.49
C ARG A 127 10.20 -17.36 7.44
N HIS A 128 8.90 -17.67 7.41
CA HIS A 128 8.44 -19.06 7.37
C HIS A 128 8.76 -19.74 6.03
N PHE A 129 8.66 -19.00 4.92
CA PHE A 129 8.88 -19.54 3.57
C PHE A 129 10.31 -19.29 3.05
N ILE A 130 11.00 -18.29 3.59
CA ILE A 130 12.31 -17.82 3.15
C ILE A 130 13.18 -17.58 4.39
N PRO A 131 13.95 -18.59 4.84
CA PRO A 131 14.78 -18.51 6.05
C PRO A 131 15.84 -17.40 6.03
N GLU A 132 16.23 -16.93 4.85
CA GLU A 132 17.18 -15.84 4.63
C GLU A 132 16.58 -14.47 5.02
N VAL A 133 15.26 -14.33 5.01
CA VAL A 133 14.59 -13.11 5.45
C VAL A 133 14.67 -13.02 6.98
N GLN A 134 15.24 -11.92 7.45
CA GLN A 134 15.36 -11.59 8.87
C GLN A 134 14.46 -10.42 9.22
N GLU A 135 14.40 -9.35 8.44
CA GLU A 135 13.62 -8.17 8.83
C GLU A 135 12.79 -7.63 7.67
N VAL A 136 11.73 -6.89 8.00
CA VAL A 136 10.94 -6.13 7.03
C VAL A 136 10.95 -4.67 7.47
N GLU A 137 11.28 -3.78 6.54
CA GLU A 137 11.22 -2.33 6.75
C GLU A 137 10.31 -1.63 5.76
N ALA A 138 9.60 -0.61 6.25
CA ALA A 138 8.81 0.28 5.43
C ALA A 138 9.65 1.51 5.05
N ILE A 139 9.65 1.89 3.78
CA ILE A 139 10.34 3.08 3.26
C ILE A 139 9.38 4.11 2.69
#